data_AF-A0A9D9MCD8-F1
#
_entry.id   AF-A0A9D9MCD8-F1
#
_cell.length_a   1.000
_cell.length_b   1.000
_cell.length_c   1.000
_cell.angle_alpha   90.00
_cell.angle_beta   90.00
_cell.angle_gamma   90.00
#
_symmetry.space_group_name_H-M   'P 1'
#
loop_
_entity.id
_entity.type
_entity.pdbx_description
1 polymer ?
#
loop_
_entity_poly.entity_id
_entity_poly.type
_entity_poly.pdbx_seq_one_letter_code
_entity_poly.pdbx_strand_id
1 'polypeptide(L)'
;MIVRYYKNTRGKAVKLAEFYEKHEHHIRKEDIDHNALFICDRLRNAGYESYIVGGAVRDMIIGRKPKDFDIVTDAYPRQIKKLFRNARIIGRRFLLVHVLMGGTIYEISTFRAANSVTGDNNCFGTMKEDVWRRDFSINALYYSPKTEQVIDFIGGFRDLLKRIVRPIIPLRIIFQEDPVRLIRAVKFSVMINGDIPLLLKLFIIFNAYRIVTVSSSRLTEELFKIMKMDNTTEVFRKLARLNILRYILPGVYEIQKKSLFYDTMEKFDQDKEDGNLDLSKSSTLLEPLITDYLEAVVFYDDVANQTIGEVMESLKTFLRPVVPPNVALLEAIRNVMSKNGFKLRYRRSQSDKPAQEGDGSDKPKRKRKRRPKKKADANPSDSQSQG
;
A
#
# COMPACT_ATOMS: atom_id res chain seq x y z
N MET A 1 -18.46 -16.92 23.43
CA MET A 1 -17.20 -16.21 23.78
C MET A 1 -16.52 -16.93 24.92
N ILE A 2 -15.33 -17.46 24.68
CA ILE A 2 -14.48 -18.04 25.73
C ILE A 2 -13.38 -17.04 26.07
N VAL A 3 -13.24 -16.66 27.34
CA VAL A 3 -12.18 -15.77 27.80
C VAL A 3 -11.09 -16.61 28.46
N ARG A 4 -9.87 -16.58 27.92
CA ARG A 4 -8.72 -17.19 28.60
C ARG A 4 -8.10 -16.18 29.55
N TYR A 5 -7.66 -16.65 30.71
CA TYR A 5 -6.98 -15.87 31.74
C TYR A 5 -5.61 -16.48 32.03
N TYR A 6 -4.65 -15.66 32.43
CA TYR A 6 -3.42 -16.11 33.08
C TYR A 6 -3.34 -15.53 34.49
N LYS A 7 -2.65 -16.21 35.42
CA LYS A 7 -2.38 -15.67 36.76
C LYS A 7 -1.15 -14.77 36.69
N ASN A 8 -1.25 -13.53 37.15
CA ASN A 8 -0.08 -12.64 37.25
C ASN A 8 0.81 -13.03 38.46
N THR A 9 1.94 -12.35 38.62
CA THR A 9 2.88 -12.56 39.75
C THR A 9 2.26 -12.32 41.14
N ARG A 10 1.08 -11.70 41.20
CA ARG A 10 0.28 -11.47 42.41
C ARG A 10 -0.90 -12.45 42.54
N GLY A 11 -0.95 -13.50 41.73
CA GLY A 11 -2.01 -14.52 41.74
C GLY A 11 -3.37 -14.08 41.16
N LYS A 12 -3.51 -12.83 40.70
CA LYS A 12 -4.76 -12.31 40.13
C LYS A 12 -4.94 -12.80 38.69
N ALA A 13 -6.14 -13.28 38.36
CA ALA A 13 -6.51 -13.63 37.00
C ALA A 13 -6.55 -12.37 36.12
N VAL A 14 -5.70 -12.34 35.10
CA VAL A 14 -5.64 -11.29 34.08
C VAL A 14 -6.12 -11.88 32.77
N LYS A 15 -7.08 -11.22 32.12
CA LYS A 15 -7.62 -11.61 30.82
C LYS A 15 -6.47 -11.66 29.80
N LEU A 16 -6.31 -12.82 29.16
CA LEU A 16 -5.27 -13.06 28.16
C LEU A 16 -5.78 -12.68 26.77
N ALA A 17 -6.87 -13.31 26.32
CA ALA A 17 -7.51 -13.08 25.04
C ALA A 17 -8.97 -13.57 25.08
N GLU A 18 -9.81 -13.01 24.22
CA GLU A 18 -11.12 -13.53 23.88
C GLU A 18 -11.00 -14.44 22.67
N PHE A 19 -11.70 -15.57 22.73
CA PHE A 19 -11.86 -16.52 21.65
C PHE A 19 -13.33 -16.48 21.24
N TYR A 20 -13.55 -16.20 19.97
CA TYR A 20 -14.86 -16.19 19.35
C TYR A 20 -15.00 -17.48 18.54
N GLU A 21 -16.11 -18.18 18.76
CA GLU A 21 -16.47 -19.41 18.06
C GLU A 21 -17.15 -19.12 16.71
N LYS A 22 -17.24 -20.15 15.85
CA LYS A 22 -17.81 -20.05 14.49
C LYS A 22 -19.18 -19.35 14.44
N HIS A 23 -20.06 -19.65 15.39
CA HIS A 23 -21.40 -19.06 15.46
C HIS A 23 -21.39 -17.57 15.86
N GLU A 24 -20.29 -17.04 16.40
CA GLU A 24 -20.15 -15.64 16.81
C GLU A 24 -19.54 -14.78 15.70
N HIS A 25 -18.51 -15.31 15.01
CA HIS A 25 -17.79 -14.54 13.99
C HIS A 25 -18.24 -14.83 12.56
N HIS A 26 -19.03 -15.87 12.33
CA HIS A 26 -19.65 -16.22 11.04
C HIS A 26 -18.67 -16.43 9.86
N ILE A 27 -17.38 -16.64 10.14
CA ILE A 27 -16.39 -16.96 9.11
C ILE A 27 -16.58 -18.41 8.72
N ARG A 28 -16.82 -18.65 7.44
CA ARG A 28 -16.88 -19.98 6.86
C ARG A 28 -15.51 -20.32 6.27
N LYS A 29 -14.99 -21.49 6.60
CA LYS A 29 -13.69 -21.95 6.13
C LYS A 29 -13.65 -22.09 4.61
N GLU A 30 -14.81 -22.36 4.02
CA GLU A 30 -15.05 -22.51 2.60
C GLU A 30 -14.89 -21.18 1.82
N ASP A 31 -15.05 -20.04 2.50
CA ASP A 31 -14.86 -18.71 1.90
C ASP A 31 -13.38 -18.27 1.90
N ILE A 32 -12.49 -19.07 2.50
CA ILE A 32 -11.05 -18.81 2.58
C ILE A 32 -10.37 -19.42 1.37
N ASP A 33 -9.41 -18.70 0.80
CA ASP A 33 -8.60 -19.23 -0.31
C ASP A 33 -7.94 -20.57 0.04
N HIS A 34 -8.09 -21.55 -0.85
CA HIS A 34 -7.59 -22.90 -0.65
C HIS A 34 -6.06 -22.96 -0.46
N ASN A 35 -5.30 -22.14 -1.19
CA ASN A 35 -3.85 -22.07 -1.04
C ASN A 35 -3.46 -21.43 0.29
N ALA A 36 -4.20 -20.42 0.76
CA ALA A 36 -3.97 -19.85 2.08
C ALA A 36 -4.16 -20.90 3.19
N LEU A 37 -5.23 -21.69 3.11
CA LEU A 37 -5.46 -22.83 4.02
C LEU A 37 -4.33 -23.86 3.94
N PHE A 38 -3.92 -24.24 2.74
CA PHE A 38 -2.81 -25.16 2.50
C PHE A 38 -1.49 -24.68 3.12
N ILE A 39 -1.16 -23.39 2.95
CA ILE A 39 0.04 -22.79 3.55
C ILE A 39 -0.03 -22.91 5.07
N CYS A 40 -1.17 -22.56 5.67
CA CYS A 40 -1.39 -22.67 7.10
C CYS A 40 -1.25 -24.13 7.59
N ASP A 41 -1.83 -25.11 6.89
CA ASP A 41 -1.73 -26.54 7.20
C ASP A 41 -0.28 -27.04 7.10
N ARG A 42 0.45 -26.66 6.05
CA ARG A 42 1.85 -27.08 5.87
C ARG A 42 2.76 -26.55 6.96
N LEU A 43 2.56 -25.30 7.40
CA LEU A 43 3.28 -24.74 8.55
C LEU A 43 2.97 -25.54 9.83
N ARG A 44 1.71 -25.86 10.08
CA ARG A 44 1.30 -26.66 11.26
C ARG A 44 1.85 -28.07 11.26
N ASN A 45 1.81 -28.75 10.12
CA ASN A 45 2.35 -30.11 9.98
C ASN A 45 3.88 -30.14 10.21
N ALA A 46 4.55 -29.00 10.05
CA ALA A 46 5.97 -28.82 10.38
C ALA A 46 6.21 -28.41 11.84
N GLY A 47 5.17 -28.32 12.68
CA GLY A 47 5.26 -28.01 14.11
C GLY A 47 5.15 -26.53 14.46
N TYR A 48 4.80 -25.66 13.51
CA TYR A 48 4.66 -24.22 13.74
C TYR A 48 3.21 -23.80 13.96
N GLU A 49 3.00 -22.69 14.65
CA GLU A 49 1.70 -22.04 14.69
C GLU A 49 1.44 -21.26 13.38
N SER A 50 0.19 -21.18 12.93
CA SER A 50 -0.18 -20.40 11.74
C SER A 50 -1.58 -19.82 11.84
N TYR A 51 -1.71 -18.54 11.51
CA TYR A 51 -2.97 -17.80 11.59
C TYR A 51 -3.13 -16.87 10.40
N ILE A 52 -4.38 -16.66 10.00
CA ILE A 52 -4.75 -15.61 9.05
C ILE A 52 -5.02 -14.34 9.86
N VAL A 53 -4.57 -13.18 9.40
CA VAL A 53 -4.64 -11.92 10.17
C VAL A 53 -5.12 -10.73 9.36
N GLY A 54 -5.34 -9.62 10.06
CA GLY A 54 -5.40 -8.30 9.45
C GLY A 54 -6.66 -8.08 8.63
N GLY A 55 -6.48 -7.64 7.38
CA GLY A 55 -7.59 -7.25 6.51
C GLY A 55 -8.54 -8.40 6.21
N ALA A 56 -8.01 -9.59 5.95
CA ALA A 56 -8.81 -10.75 5.60
C ALA A 56 -9.80 -11.13 6.72
N VAL A 57 -9.32 -11.21 7.97
CA VAL A 57 -10.17 -11.58 9.12
C VAL A 57 -11.27 -10.54 9.33
N ARG A 58 -10.90 -9.26 9.31
CA ARG A 58 -11.86 -8.16 9.44
C ARG A 58 -12.93 -8.22 8.35
N ASP A 59 -12.51 -8.36 7.09
CA ASP A 59 -13.41 -8.33 5.94
C ASP A 59 -14.38 -9.51 5.97
N MET A 60 -13.91 -10.72 6.29
CA MET A 60 -14.78 -11.89 6.45
C MET A 60 -15.82 -11.71 7.58
N ILE A 61 -15.43 -11.13 8.72
CA ILE A 61 -16.37 -10.88 9.84
C ILE A 61 -17.49 -9.93 9.44
N ILE A 62 -17.22 -8.93 8.60
CA ILE A 62 -18.23 -7.99 8.10
C ILE A 62 -18.91 -8.45 6.81
N GLY A 63 -18.73 -9.72 6.42
CA GLY A 63 -19.37 -10.32 5.26
C GLY A 63 -18.80 -9.88 3.90
N ARG A 64 -17.59 -9.34 3.87
CA ARG A 64 -16.87 -8.98 2.64
C ARG A 64 -15.86 -10.04 2.25
N LYS A 65 -15.68 -10.24 0.95
CA LYS A 65 -14.64 -11.13 0.42
C LYS A 65 -13.26 -10.47 0.55
N PRO A 66 -12.29 -11.11 1.23
CA PRO A 66 -10.91 -10.61 1.27
C PRO A 66 -10.29 -10.54 -0.12
N LYS A 67 -9.47 -9.52 -0.36
CA LYS A 67 -8.67 -9.39 -1.60
C LYS A 67 -7.35 -10.16 -1.49
N ASP A 68 -6.72 -10.11 -0.32
CA ASP A 68 -5.43 -10.73 -0.03
C ASP A 68 -5.51 -11.47 1.32
N PHE A 69 -4.72 -12.53 1.48
CA PHE A 69 -4.64 -13.31 2.72
C PHE A 69 -3.22 -13.23 3.30
N ASP A 70 -3.09 -12.48 4.39
CA ASP A 70 -1.85 -12.38 5.17
C ASP A 70 -1.80 -13.49 6.22
N ILE A 71 -0.68 -14.19 6.28
CA ILE A 71 -0.45 -15.30 7.21
C ILE A 71 0.67 -14.92 8.19
N VAL A 72 0.45 -15.21 9.47
CA VAL A 72 1.46 -15.07 10.53
C VAL A 72 1.80 -16.41 11.14
N THR A 73 3.04 -16.57 11.58
CA THR A 73 3.56 -17.81 12.17
C THR A 73 4.67 -17.50 13.19
N ASP A 74 5.01 -18.46 14.04
CA ASP A 74 6.21 -18.45 14.86
C ASP A 74 7.45 -18.99 14.11
N ALA A 75 7.29 -19.52 12.90
CA ALA A 75 8.39 -19.94 12.04
C ALA A 75 9.23 -18.73 11.57
N TYR A 76 10.55 -18.82 11.70
CA TYR A 76 11.48 -17.80 11.19
C TYR A 76 11.54 -17.79 9.65
N PRO A 77 11.91 -16.67 8.99
CA PRO A 77 11.90 -16.55 7.54
C PRO A 77 12.70 -17.64 6.80
N ARG A 78 13.84 -18.06 7.35
CA ARG A 78 14.65 -19.16 6.79
C ARG A 78 13.98 -20.52 6.93
N GLN A 79 13.20 -20.77 7.98
CA GLN A 79 12.43 -21.99 8.17
C GLN A 79 11.25 -22.04 7.19
N ILE A 80 10.53 -20.92 7.03
CA ILE A 80 9.47 -20.80 6.02
C ILE A 80 10.04 -21.10 4.63
N LYS A 81 11.18 -20.50 4.27
CA LYS A 81 11.85 -20.76 2.98
C LYS A 81 12.25 -22.23 2.78
N LYS A 82 12.60 -22.97 3.84
CA LYS A 82 12.88 -24.41 3.75
C LYS A 82 11.61 -25.21 3.46
N LEU A 83 10.47 -24.82 4.03
CA LEU A 83 9.18 -25.48 3.80
C LEU A 83 8.61 -25.21 2.41
N PHE A 84 8.84 -24.01 1.88
CA PHE A 84 8.33 -23.53 0.60
C PHE A 84 9.51 -23.14 -0.31
N ARG A 85 9.97 -24.06 -1.16
CA ARG A 85 11.17 -23.86 -2.01
C ARG A 85 11.05 -22.69 -3.01
N ASN A 86 9.83 -22.37 -3.41
CA ASN A 86 9.44 -21.24 -4.26
C ASN A 86 9.33 -19.90 -3.49
N ALA A 87 9.58 -19.90 -2.18
CA ALA A 87 9.47 -18.70 -1.37
C ALA A 87 10.63 -17.73 -1.53
N ARG A 88 10.33 -16.43 -1.46
CA ARG A 88 11.30 -15.35 -1.50
C ARG A 88 11.19 -14.52 -0.23
N ILE A 89 12.32 -14.30 0.44
CA ILE A 89 12.39 -13.39 1.58
C ILE A 89 12.53 -11.98 1.03
N ILE A 90 11.63 -11.09 1.44
CA ILE A 90 11.55 -9.69 0.99
C ILE A 90 11.67 -8.78 2.20
N GLY A 91 12.17 -7.56 1.96
CA GLY A 91 12.36 -6.54 2.97
C GLY A 91 13.71 -6.64 3.66
N ARG A 92 14.20 -5.50 4.17
CA ARG A 92 15.41 -5.44 5.01
C ARG A 92 15.05 -5.18 6.48
N ARG A 93 14.13 -4.24 6.70
CA ARG A 93 13.65 -3.85 8.04
C ARG A 93 12.51 -4.75 8.54
N PHE A 94 11.63 -5.20 7.65
CA PHE A 94 10.54 -6.10 8.00
C PHE A 94 10.65 -7.29 7.06
N LEU A 95 11.18 -8.41 7.57
CA LEU A 95 11.31 -9.62 6.79
C LEU A 95 9.92 -10.25 6.59
N LEU A 96 9.45 -10.21 5.35
CA LEU A 96 8.27 -10.93 4.87
C LEU A 96 8.73 -12.07 3.97
N VAL A 97 7.96 -13.15 3.93
CA VAL A 97 8.20 -14.28 3.04
C VAL A 97 7.06 -14.36 2.05
N HIS A 98 7.37 -14.13 0.77
CA HIS A 98 6.42 -14.22 -0.32
C HIS A 98 6.45 -15.63 -0.89
N VAL A 99 5.31 -16.31 -0.86
CA VAL A 99 5.14 -17.65 -1.43
C VAL A 99 4.25 -17.55 -2.67
N LEU A 100 4.76 -17.98 -3.82
CA LEU A 100 4.03 -17.93 -5.09
C LEU A 100 3.27 -19.24 -5.33
N MET A 101 1.93 -19.23 -5.28
CA MET A 101 1.09 -20.40 -5.57
C MET A 101 -0.01 -20.03 -6.56
N GLY A 102 -0.10 -20.78 -7.67
CA GLY A 102 -1.14 -20.54 -8.69
C GLY A 102 -1.08 -19.16 -9.35
N GLY A 103 0.10 -18.53 -9.42
CA GLY A 103 0.26 -17.15 -9.91
C GLY A 103 -0.04 -16.07 -8.87
N THR A 104 -0.59 -16.43 -7.71
CA THR A 104 -0.88 -15.53 -6.59
C THR A 104 0.27 -15.52 -5.58
N ILE A 105 0.56 -14.34 -5.03
CA ILE A 105 1.57 -14.17 -3.99
C ILE A 105 0.87 -14.14 -2.64
N TYR A 106 1.32 -14.98 -1.72
CA TYR A 106 0.90 -15.00 -0.32
C TYR A 106 2.00 -14.42 0.56
N GLU A 107 1.63 -13.47 1.42
CA GLU A 107 2.54 -12.86 2.37
C GLU A 107 2.51 -13.63 3.69
N ILE A 108 3.67 -14.17 4.08
CA ILE A 108 3.85 -14.88 5.35
C ILE A 108 4.86 -14.09 6.19
N SER A 109 4.48 -13.79 7.43
CA SER A 109 5.33 -13.05 8.36
C SER A 109 5.51 -13.80 9.68
N THR A 110 6.68 -13.65 10.29
CA THR A 110 6.92 -14.18 11.63
C THR A 110 6.38 -13.18 12.66
N PHE A 111 5.84 -13.66 13.80
CA PHE A 111 5.44 -12.80 14.91
C PHE A 111 6.55 -11.85 15.34
N ARG A 112 6.20 -10.59 15.60
CA ARG A 112 7.15 -9.54 15.96
C ARG A 112 7.22 -9.33 17.46
N ALA A 113 8.42 -9.17 18.00
CA ALA A 113 8.61 -8.82 19.40
C ALA A 113 8.23 -7.36 19.65
N ALA A 114 7.73 -7.06 20.86
CA ALA A 114 7.25 -5.74 21.26
C ALA A 114 8.40 -4.73 21.46
N ASN A 115 9.55 -5.17 21.99
CA ASN A 115 10.68 -4.32 22.32
C ASN A 115 11.92 -4.68 21.50
N SER A 116 12.16 -3.97 20.40
CA SER A 116 13.48 -3.93 19.77
C SER A 116 14.31 -2.84 20.44
N VAL A 117 14.98 -3.18 21.54
CA VAL A 117 15.84 -2.25 22.33
C VAL A 117 16.95 -1.61 21.46
N THR A 118 17.27 -2.24 20.33
CA THR A 118 18.37 -1.85 19.42
C THR A 118 17.91 -1.19 18.11
N GLY A 119 16.63 -0.86 17.95
CA GLY A 119 16.09 -0.34 16.68
C GLY A 119 16.09 -1.37 15.54
N ASP A 120 16.43 -2.62 15.83
CA ASP A 120 16.37 -3.72 14.87
C ASP A 120 14.93 -4.22 14.73
N ASN A 121 14.35 -4.02 13.56
CA ASN A 121 12.95 -4.33 13.31
C ASN A 121 12.68 -5.84 13.12
N ASN A 122 13.74 -6.65 13.10
CA ASN A 122 13.69 -8.10 12.89
C ASN A 122 13.73 -8.92 14.19
N CYS A 123 13.30 -8.34 15.32
CA CYS A 123 13.08 -9.11 16.54
C CYS A 123 11.77 -9.90 16.44
N PHE A 124 11.86 -11.22 16.63
CA PHE A 124 10.73 -12.14 16.58
C PHE A 124 10.21 -12.43 17.98
N GLY A 125 8.90 -12.56 18.12
CA GLY A 125 8.25 -12.66 19.43
C GLY A 125 7.02 -13.57 19.41
N THR A 126 6.13 -13.35 20.37
CA THR A 126 4.87 -14.08 20.50
C THR A 126 3.73 -13.39 19.75
N MET A 127 2.64 -14.11 19.48
CA MET A 127 1.42 -13.52 18.90
C MET A 127 0.92 -12.29 19.70
N LYS A 128 0.97 -12.37 21.03
CA LYS A 128 0.55 -11.27 21.91
C LYS A 128 1.40 -10.02 21.73
N GLU A 129 2.70 -10.18 21.48
CA GLU A 129 3.61 -9.06 21.23
C GLU A 129 3.39 -8.42 19.86
N ASP A 130 3.06 -9.24 18.85
CA ASP A 130 2.75 -8.76 17.50
C ASP A 130 1.54 -7.81 17.49
N VAL A 131 0.51 -8.11 18.31
CA VAL A 131 -0.70 -7.27 18.46
C VAL A 131 -0.34 -5.82 18.78
N TRP A 132 0.60 -5.59 19.70
CA TRP A 132 0.95 -4.24 20.17
C TRP A 132 1.68 -3.40 19.13
N ARG A 133 2.16 -4.00 18.04
CA ARG A 133 2.79 -3.28 16.92
C ARG A 133 1.81 -2.88 15.83
N ARG A 134 0.57 -3.38 15.90
CA ARG A 134 -0.49 -3.06 14.94
C ARG A 134 -1.05 -1.68 15.23
N ASP A 135 -1.65 -1.09 14.21
CA ASP A 135 -2.14 0.28 14.26
C ASP A 135 -3.52 0.39 14.93
N PHE A 136 -4.50 -0.39 14.46
CA PHE A 136 -5.89 -0.32 14.91
C PHE A 136 -6.42 -1.69 15.34
N SER A 137 -7.32 -1.69 16.32
CA SER A 137 -7.84 -2.90 16.96
C SER A 137 -8.50 -3.87 15.98
N ILE A 138 -9.25 -3.33 15.03
CA ILE A 138 -9.93 -4.09 13.97
C ILE A 138 -8.98 -4.89 13.05
N ASN A 139 -7.68 -4.53 13.00
CA ASN A 139 -6.67 -5.23 12.20
C ASN A 139 -5.79 -6.17 13.02
N ALA A 140 -6.08 -6.32 14.31
CA ALA A 140 -5.34 -7.16 15.26
C ALA A 140 -6.15 -8.40 15.68
N LEU A 141 -6.96 -8.91 14.75
CA LEU A 141 -7.69 -10.16 14.87
C LEU A 141 -6.91 -11.28 14.16
N TYR A 142 -6.88 -12.45 14.80
CA TYR A 142 -6.17 -13.63 14.32
C TYR A 142 -7.17 -14.76 14.18
N TYR A 143 -7.31 -15.33 12.99
CA TYR A 143 -8.15 -16.48 12.74
C TYR A 143 -7.30 -17.75 12.65
N SER A 144 -7.68 -18.79 13.39
CA SER A 144 -7.05 -20.11 13.30
C SER A 144 -7.88 -21.05 12.41
N PRO A 145 -7.38 -21.45 11.23
CA PRO A 145 -8.08 -22.41 10.38
C PRO A 145 -8.18 -23.83 10.98
N LYS A 146 -7.42 -24.12 12.05
CA LYS A 146 -7.42 -25.41 12.74
C LYS A 146 -8.58 -25.50 13.73
N THR A 147 -8.75 -24.48 14.56
CA THR A 147 -9.80 -24.47 15.59
C THR A 147 -11.06 -23.75 15.13
N GLU A 148 -11.03 -23.08 13.97
CA GLU A 148 -12.11 -22.21 13.47
C GLU A 148 -12.52 -21.14 14.49
N GLN A 149 -11.52 -20.58 15.19
CA GLN A 149 -11.72 -19.54 16.19
C GLN A 149 -11.03 -18.25 15.78
N VAL A 150 -11.65 -17.12 16.15
CA VAL A 150 -11.02 -15.80 16.10
C VAL A 150 -10.47 -15.44 17.48
N ILE A 151 -9.20 -15.07 17.53
CA ILE A 151 -8.44 -14.71 18.72
C ILE A 151 -8.29 -13.19 18.76
N ASP A 152 -8.65 -12.59 19.89
CA ASP A 152 -8.63 -11.14 20.10
C ASP A 152 -8.05 -10.79 21.48
N PHE A 153 -6.93 -10.07 21.50
CA PHE A 153 -6.23 -9.69 22.73
C PHE A 153 -6.69 -8.35 23.31
N ILE A 154 -7.37 -7.52 22.50
CA ILE A 154 -7.56 -6.09 22.81
C ILE A 154 -9.00 -5.60 22.62
N GLY A 155 -9.91 -6.45 22.16
CA GLY A 155 -11.32 -6.11 21.93
C GLY A 155 -11.60 -5.59 20.52
N GLY A 156 -10.74 -5.90 19.55
CA GLY A 156 -10.93 -5.53 18.15
C GLY A 156 -12.21 -6.08 17.52
N PHE A 157 -12.69 -7.24 17.97
CA PHE A 157 -13.92 -7.85 17.45
C PHE A 157 -15.14 -7.00 17.82
N ARG A 158 -15.21 -6.55 19.08
CA ARG A 158 -16.28 -5.67 19.57
C ARG A 158 -16.22 -4.29 18.92
N ASP A 159 -15.01 -3.73 18.74
CA ASP A 159 -14.83 -2.46 18.03
C ASP A 159 -15.30 -2.58 16.56
N LEU A 160 -15.03 -3.72 15.90
CA LEU A 160 -15.47 -3.99 14.53
C LEU A 160 -16.99 -4.07 14.42
N LEU A 161 -17.65 -4.80 15.33
CA LEU A 161 -19.13 -4.86 15.39
C LEU A 161 -19.76 -3.49 15.64
N LYS A 162 -19.12 -2.66 16.48
CA LYS A 162 -19.55 -1.28 16.75
C LYS A 162 -19.14 -0.29 15.65
N ARG A 163 -18.39 -0.75 14.62
CA ARG A 163 -17.85 0.07 13.53
C ARG A 163 -17.01 1.26 14.03
N ILE A 164 -16.13 1.00 15.00
CA ILE A 164 -15.25 2.01 15.60
C ILE A 164 -13.81 1.75 15.20
N VAL A 165 -13.13 2.79 14.71
CA VAL A 165 -11.68 2.76 14.49
C VAL A 165 -10.97 3.15 15.78
N ARG A 166 -10.48 2.15 16.53
CA ARG A 166 -9.72 2.37 17.77
C ARG A 166 -8.23 2.10 17.57
N PRO A 167 -7.33 3.05 17.88
CA PRO A 167 -5.90 2.83 17.82
C PRO A 167 -5.43 1.95 18.98
N ILE A 168 -4.48 1.06 18.72
CA ILE A 168 -3.82 0.22 19.74
C ILE A 168 -2.74 1.04 20.45
N ILE A 169 -1.97 1.76 19.64
CA ILE A 169 -0.87 2.60 20.11
C ILE A 169 -1.44 3.91 20.68
N PRO A 170 -0.93 4.41 21.82
CA PRO A 170 -1.42 5.65 22.42
C PRO A 170 -1.42 6.83 21.45
N LEU A 171 -2.49 7.63 21.48
CA LEU A 171 -2.71 8.78 20.58
C LEU A 171 -1.54 9.78 20.55
N ARG A 172 -0.82 9.91 21.67
CA ARG A 172 0.32 10.83 21.80
C ARG A 172 1.49 10.45 20.89
N ILE A 173 1.67 9.16 20.57
CA ILE A 173 2.83 8.65 19.84
C ILE A 173 2.48 8.00 18.51
N ILE A 174 1.25 7.51 18.31
CA ILE A 174 0.85 6.74 17.11
C ILE A 174 1.21 7.43 15.79
N PHE A 175 0.98 8.74 15.67
CA PHE A 175 1.25 9.53 14.48
C PHE A 175 2.68 10.11 14.44
N GLN A 176 3.40 10.07 15.55
CA GLN A 176 4.82 10.42 15.59
C GLN A 176 5.65 9.25 15.06
N GLU A 177 5.31 8.03 15.44
CA GLU A 177 5.95 6.80 14.96
C GLU A 177 5.72 6.56 13.47
N ASP A 178 4.46 6.70 13.01
CA ASP A 178 4.11 6.47 11.62
C ASP A 178 2.94 7.36 11.18
N PRO A 179 3.21 8.52 10.55
CA PRO A 179 2.17 9.44 10.10
C PRO A 179 1.23 8.85 9.04
N VAL A 180 1.61 7.76 8.36
CA VAL A 180 0.73 7.05 7.41
C VAL A 180 -0.55 6.55 8.08
N ARG A 181 -0.50 6.31 9.41
CA ARG A 181 -1.68 5.90 10.20
C ARG A 181 -2.80 6.95 10.18
N LEU A 182 -2.51 8.22 9.88
CA LEU A 182 -3.54 9.27 9.67
C LEU A 182 -4.46 8.91 8.50
N ILE A 183 -3.86 8.58 7.35
CA ILE A 183 -4.58 8.19 6.13
C ILE A 183 -5.34 6.88 6.38
N ARG A 184 -4.68 5.93 7.05
CA ARG A 184 -5.27 4.62 7.36
C ARG A 184 -6.47 4.71 8.30
N ALA A 185 -6.47 5.61 9.29
CA ALA A 185 -7.63 5.83 10.17
C ALA A 185 -8.88 6.23 9.36
N VAL A 186 -8.70 7.17 8.42
CA VAL A 186 -9.78 7.62 7.52
C VAL A 186 -10.25 6.49 6.63
N LYS A 187 -9.30 5.82 5.97
CA LYS A 187 -9.56 4.66 5.12
C LYS A 187 -10.38 3.59 5.85
N PHE A 188 -9.96 3.22 7.05
CA PHE A 188 -10.65 2.19 7.83
C PHE A 188 -12.03 2.63 8.30
N SER A 189 -12.23 3.92 8.63
CA SER A 189 -13.55 4.41 9.02
C SER A 189 -14.58 4.24 7.90
N VAL A 190 -14.19 4.56 6.66
CA VAL A 190 -15.06 4.35 5.50
C VAL A 190 -15.22 2.86 5.19
N MET A 191 -14.13 2.10 5.27
CA MET A 191 -14.14 0.67 5.00
C MET A 191 -15.15 -0.07 5.89
N ILE A 192 -15.19 0.20 7.19
CA ILE A 192 -16.13 -0.48 8.11
C ILE A 192 -17.49 0.22 8.18
N ASN A 193 -17.77 1.21 7.32
CA ASN A 193 -18.97 2.06 7.37
C ASN A 193 -19.21 2.64 8.78
N GLY A 194 -18.13 3.14 9.38
CA GLY A 194 -18.07 3.54 10.77
C GLY A 194 -17.49 4.93 10.99
N ASP A 195 -17.32 5.25 12.27
CA ASP A 195 -16.90 6.56 12.73
C ASP A 195 -15.53 6.58 13.37
N ILE A 196 -14.89 7.75 13.24
CA ILE A 196 -13.66 8.08 13.95
C ILE A 196 -14.06 8.74 15.26
N PRO A 197 -13.71 8.17 16.43
CA PRO A 197 -13.99 8.80 17.72
C PRO A 197 -13.49 10.24 17.79
N LEU A 198 -14.24 11.13 18.44
CA LEU A 198 -13.96 12.57 18.48
C LEU A 198 -12.51 12.89 18.88
N LEU A 199 -12.00 12.23 19.93
CA LEU A 199 -10.63 12.44 20.38
C LEU A 199 -9.61 12.03 19.32
N LEU A 200 -9.79 10.89 18.67
CA LEU A 200 -8.92 10.47 17.56
C LEU A 200 -9.00 11.46 16.39
N LYS A 201 -10.20 11.95 16.07
CA LYS A 201 -10.45 12.94 15.02
C LYS A 201 -9.67 14.25 15.27
N LEU A 202 -9.69 14.75 16.50
CA LEU A 202 -8.92 15.93 16.89
C LEU A 202 -7.41 15.70 16.72
N PHE A 203 -6.90 14.56 17.20
CA PHE A 203 -5.48 14.21 17.04
C PHE A 203 -5.07 14.07 15.57
N ILE A 204 -5.96 13.55 14.72
CA ILE A 204 -5.73 13.47 13.27
C ILE A 204 -5.54 14.88 12.69
N ILE A 205 -6.45 15.81 13.01
CA ILE A 205 -6.40 17.19 12.51
C ILE A 205 -5.11 17.88 12.97
N PHE A 206 -4.78 17.79 14.26
CA PHE A 206 -3.56 18.41 14.81
C PHE A 206 -2.27 17.85 14.23
N ASN A 207 -2.26 16.58 13.81
CA ASN A 207 -1.05 15.92 13.29
C ASN A 207 -1.04 15.78 11.76
N ALA A 208 -2.04 16.31 11.03
CA ALA A 208 -2.16 16.16 9.58
C ALA A 208 -0.88 16.60 8.81
N TYR A 209 -0.22 17.66 9.28
CA TYR A 209 1.02 18.17 8.68
C TYR A 209 2.18 17.17 8.69
N ARG A 210 2.17 16.18 9.60
CA ARG A 210 3.25 15.17 9.70
C ARG A 210 3.32 14.26 8.48
N ILE A 211 2.28 14.21 7.65
CA ILE A 211 2.26 13.46 6.39
C ILE A 211 3.42 13.86 5.48
N VAL A 212 3.89 15.11 5.54
CA VAL A 212 5.06 15.60 4.78
C VAL A 212 6.34 14.81 5.08
N THR A 213 6.45 14.18 6.24
CA THR A 213 7.62 13.36 6.61
C THR A 213 7.60 11.93 6.05
N VAL A 214 6.47 11.51 5.46
CA VAL A 214 6.30 10.18 4.89
C VAL A 214 6.96 10.12 3.51
N SER A 215 7.60 8.99 3.19
CA SER A 215 8.14 8.78 1.85
C SER A 215 7.04 8.74 0.78
N SER A 216 7.30 9.35 -0.38
CA SER A 216 6.38 9.37 -1.53
C SER A 216 5.89 7.97 -1.95
N SER A 217 6.73 6.95 -1.86
CA SER A 217 6.36 5.57 -2.17
C SER A 217 5.21 5.06 -1.28
N ARG A 218 5.30 5.27 0.04
CA ARG A 218 4.29 4.82 1.01
C ARG A 218 2.97 5.58 0.85
N LEU A 219 3.06 6.88 0.53
CA LEU A 219 1.86 7.68 0.19
C LEU A 219 1.19 7.16 -1.09
N THR A 220 1.97 6.86 -2.12
CA THR A 220 1.47 6.30 -3.38
C THR A 220 0.81 4.93 -3.17
N GLU A 221 1.42 4.06 -2.37
CA GLU A 221 0.85 2.75 -2.02
C GLU A 221 -0.48 2.88 -1.28
N GLU A 222 -0.58 3.76 -0.28
CA GLU A 222 -1.83 3.96 0.45
C GLU A 222 -2.89 4.66 -0.42
N LEU A 223 -2.50 5.58 -1.32
CA LEU A 223 -3.42 6.17 -2.29
C LEU A 223 -4.01 5.09 -3.20
N PHE A 224 -3.19 4.22 -3.81
CA PHE A 224 -3.71 3.15 -4.66
C PHE A 224 -4.57 2.15 -3.90
N LYS A 225 -4.29 1.90 -2.61
CA LYS A 225 -5.19 1.12 -1.76
C LYS A 225 -6.55 1.80 -1.57
N ILE A 226 -6.60 3.14 -1.46
CA ILE A 226 -7.83 3.92 -1.39
C ILE A 226 -8.59 3.88 -2.73
N MET A 227 -7.90 4.04 -3.86
CA MET A 227 -8.52 4.01 -5.20
C MET A 227 -9.14 2.64 -5.54
N LYS A 228 -8.62 1.56 -4.93
CA LYS A 228 -9.16 0.19 -5.07
C LYS A 228 -10.33 -0.14 -4.15
N MET A 229 -10.71 0.76 -3.23
CA MET A 229 -11.90 0.56 -2.38
C MET A 229 -13.16 0.87 -3.16
N ASP A 230 -14.30 0.32 -2.75
CA ASP A 230 -15.57 0.57 -3.45
C ASP A 230 -16.03 2.02 -3.21
N ASN A 231 -15.94 2.52 -1.97
CA ASN A 231 -16.33 3.88 -1.56
C ASN A 231 -15.17 4.90 -1.63
N THR A 232 -14.49 5.05 -2.77
CA THR A 232 -13.32 5.93 -2.87
C THR A 232 -13.70 7.40 -2.66
N THR A 233 -14.84 7.86 -3.21
CA THR A 233 -15.32 9.24 -3.10
C THR A 233 -15.49 9.66 -1.65
N GLU A 234 -16.10 8.82 -0.81
CA GLU A 234 -16.32 9.13 0.60
C GLU A 234 -14.99 9.20 1.38
N VAL A 235 -13.98 8.39 1.01
CA VAL A 235 -12.64 8.53 1.57
C VAL A 235 -12.06 9.90 1.26
N PHE A 236 -12.13 10.36 0.00
CA PHE A 236 -11.63 11.68 -0.39
C PHE A 236 -12.37 12.82 0.32
N ARG A 237 -13.70 12.74 0.46
CA ARG A 237 -14.49 13.70 1.24
C ARG A 237 -14.01 13.79 2.67
N LYS A 238 -13.79 12.64 3.33
CA LYS A 238 -13.28 12.62 4.71
C LYS A 238 -11.84 13.13 4.80
N LEU A 239 -10.97 12.80 3.85
CA LEU A 239 -9.60 13.32 3.80
C LEU A 239 -9.58 14.85 3.63
N ALA A 240 -10.47 15.40 2.81
CA ALA A 240 -10.62 16.85 2.62
C ALA A 240 -11.15 17.52 3.90
N ARG A 241 -12.21 16.99 4.52
CA ARG A 241 -12.79 17.50 5.77
C ARG A 241 -11.80 17.47 6.94
N LEU A 242 -10.95 16.44 7.01
CA LEU A 242 -9.90 16.29 8.04
C LEU A 242 -8.59 16.95 7.69
N ASN A 243 -8.56 17.68 6.58
CA ASN A 243 -7.42 18.47 6.17
C ASN A 243 -6.16 17.65 5.86
N ILE A 244 -6.33 16.37 5.54
CA ILE A 244 -5.27 15.47 5.12
C ILE A 244 -5.01 15.63 3.62
N LEU A 245 -6.08 15.80 2.82
CA LEU A 245 -5.99 15.83 1.36
C LEU A 245 -4.97 16.88 0.87
N ARG A 246 -4.88 18.04 1.51
CA ARG A 246 -3.90 19.10 1.20
C ARG A 246 -2.43 18.67 1.31
N TYR A 247 -2.12 17.61 2.05
CA TYR A 247 -0.74 17.13 2.23
C TYR A 247 -0.42 15.93 1.34
N ILE A 248 -1.42 15.14 0.93
CA ILE A 248 -1.25 13.96 0.06
C ILE A 248 -1.42 14.32 -1.43
N LEU A 249 -2.38 15.16 -1.78
CA LEU A 249 -2.68 15.62 -3.13
C LEU A 249 -3.08 17.12 -3.09
N PRO A 250 -2.12 18.04 -2.92
CA PRO A 250 -2.37 19.48 -2.84
C PRO A 250 -3.10 20.01 -4.08
N GLY A 251 -2.70 19.58 -5.29
CA GLY A 251 -3.35 20.00 -6.52
C GLY A 251 -4.84 19.63 -6.55
N VAL A 252 -5.16 18.38 -6.19
CA VAL A 252 -6.56 17.91 -6.08
C VAL A 252 -7.31 18.70 -5.00
N TYR A 253 -6.67 18.97 -3.86
CA TYR A 253 -7.28 19.73 -2.76
C TYR A 253 -7.70 21.15 -3.17
N GLU A 254 -6.94 21.81 -4.06
CA GLU A 254 -7.25 23.15 -4.56
C GLU A 254 -8.41 23.16 -5.56
N ILE A 255 -8.50 22.15 -6.44
CA ILE A 255 -9.51 22.12 -7.50
C ILE A 255 -10.83 21.46 -7.08
N GLN A 256 -10.82 20.51 -6.13
CA GLN A 256 -11.99 19.67 -5.78
C GLN A 256 -13.30 20.42 -5.45
N LYS A 257 -13.24 21.69 -5.05
CA LYS A 257 -14.41 22.53 -4.71
C LYS A 257 -14.85 23.43 -5.87
N LYS A 258 -14.03 23.54 -6.91
CA LYS A 258 -14.18 24.44 -8.06
C LYS A 258 -14.36 23.66 -9.37
N SER A 259 -14.35 22.32 -9.31
CA SER A 259 -14.43 21.43 -10.45
C SER A 259 -15.43 20.30 -10.18
N LEU A 260 -15.65 19.45 -11.19
CA LEU A 260 -16.52 18.27 -11.13
C LEU A 260 -15.85 17.07 -10.46
N PHE A 261 -14.84 17.29 -9.62
CA PHE A 261 -13.95 16.23 -9.13
C PHE A 261 -14.72 15.13 -8.40
N TYR A 262 -15.69 15.52 -7.57
CA TYR A 262 -16.50 14.56 -6.85
C TYR A 262 -17.48 13.81 -7.76
N ASP A 263 -17.98 14.43 -8.83
CA ASP A 263 -18.84 13.76 -9.81
C ASP A 263 -18.02 12.74 -10.64
N THR A 264 -16.79 13.11 -11.02
CA THR A 264 -15.81 12.20 -11.64
C THR A 264 -15.50 11.01 -10.73
N MET A 265 -15.31 11.26 -9.44
CA MET A 265 -15.05 10.21 -8.45
C MET A 265 -16.27 9.31 -8.20
N GLU A 266 -17.48 9.86 -8.17
CA GLU A 266 -18.72 9.08 -8.01
C GLU A 266 -18.96 8.17 -9.22
N LYS A 267 -18.74 8.69 -10.43
CA LYS A 267 -18.78 7.87 -11.65
C LYS A 267 -17.74 6.75 -11.58
N PHE A 268 -16.54 7.04 -11.10
CA PHE A 268 -15.50 6.03 -10.90
C PHE A 268 -15.90 4.97 -9.86
N ASP A 269 -16.57 5.36 -8.77
CA ASP A 269 -17.12 4.42 -7.79
C ASP A 269 -18.19 3.51 -8.44
N GLN A 270 -19.11 4.07 -9.22
CA GLN A 270 -20.13 3.32 -9.94
C GLN A 270 -19.54 2.35 -10.98
N ASP A 271 -18.59 2.81 -11.81
CA ASP A 271 -17.92 1.98 -12.80
C ASP A 271 -17.16 0.79 -12.17
N LYS A 272 -16.71 0.90 -10.91
CA LYS A 272 -16.14 -0.22 -10.15
C LYS A 272 -17.20 -1.22 -9.71
N GLU A 273 -18.32 -0.74 -9.18
CA GLU A 273 -19.43 -1.59 -8.74
C GLU A 273 -20.02 -2.39 -9.92
N ASP A 274 -20.11 -1.78 -11.09
CA ASP A 274 -20.56 -2.41 -12.32
C ASP A 274 -19.54 -3.40 -12.92
N GLY A 275 -18.30 -3.43 -12.41
CA GLY A 275 -17.24 -4.29 -12.92
C GLY A 275 -16.63 -3.83 -14.25
N ASN A 276 -16.83 -2.56 -14.64
CA ASN A 276 -16.37 -1.99 -15.89
C ASN A 276 -14.88 -1.62 -15.88
N LEU A 277 -14.21 -1.71 -14.73
CA LEU A 277 -12.84 -1.25 -14.53
C LEU A 277 -11.87 -2.37 -14.14
N ASP A 278 -10.71 -2.37 -14.80
CA ASP A 278 -9.58 -3.21 -14.42
C ASP A 278 -8.75 -2.53 -13.31
N LEU A 279 -9.10 -2.82 -12.05
CA LEU A 279 -8.43 -2.27 -10.87
C LEU A 279 -7.02 -2.83 -10.63
N SER A 280 -6.57 -3.78 -11.43
CA SER A 280 -5.17 -4.23 -11.40
C SER A 280 -4.23 -3.20 -12.03
N LYS A 281 -4.75 -2.37 -12.95
CA LYS A 281 -3.99 -1.35 -13.67
C LYS A 281 -3.91 -0.05 -12.90
N SER A 282 -2.69 0.36 -12.55
CA SER A 282 -2.46 1.65 -11.90
C SER A 282 -2.88 2.84 -12.77
N SER A 283 -2.92 2.70 -14.10
CA SER A 283 -3.40 3.74 -15.02
C SER A 283 -4.88 4.03 -14.78
N THR A 284 -5.72 3.01 -14.74
CA THR A 284 -7.15 3.12 -14.41
C THR A 284 -7.39 3.80 -13.07
N LEU A 285 -6.58 3.51 -12.04
CA LEU A 285 -6.68 4.15 -10.73
C LEU A 285 -6.27 5.64 -10.72
N LEU A 286 -5.53 6.11 -11.74
CA LEU A 286 -5.07 7.49 -11.85
C LEU A 286 -6.03 8.37 -12.63
N GLU A 287 -6.81 7.81 -13.57
CA GLU A 287 -7.74 8.54 -14.43
C GLU A 287 -8.62 9.56 -13.67
N PRO A 288 -9.38 9.20 -12.62
CA PRO A 288 -10.25 10.16 -11.94
C PRO A 288 -9.48 11.26 -11.19
N LEU A 289 -8.20 11.04 -10.87
CA LEU A 289 -7.37 12.05 -10.19
C LEU A 289 -6.83 13.12 -11.13
N ILE A 290 -6.71 12.80 -12.43
CA ILE A 290 -6.10 13.69 -13.42
C ILE A 290 -7.10 14.26 -14.42
N THR A 291 -8.34 13.75 -14.46
CA THR A 291 -9.36 14.11 -15.45
C THR A 291 -9.65 15.60 -15.41
N ASP A 292 -10.09 16.13 -14.27
CA ASP A 292 -10.40 17.54 -14.11
C ASP A 292 -9.23 18.47 -14.44
N TYR A 293 -8.01 18.06 -14.07
CA TYR A 293 -6.80 18.82 -14.39
C TYR A 293 -6.56 18.86 -15.90
N LEU A 294 -6.66 17.70 -16.57
CA LEU A 294 -6.47 17.61 -18.01
C LEU A 294 -7.56 18.35 -18.77
N GLU A 295 -8.81 18.27 -18.33
CA GLU A 295 -9.91 19.03 -18.93
C GLU A 295 -9.67 20.53 -18.79
N ALA A 296 -9.31 21.01 -17.60
CA ALA A 296 -8.97 22.42 -17.41
C ALA A 296 -7.81 22.85 -18.32
N VAL A 297 -6.74 22.05 -18.42
CA VAL A 297 -5.62 22.35 -19.32
C VAL A 297 -6.08 22.34 -20.79
N VAL A 298 -6.89 21.38 -21.22
CA VAL A 298 -7.42 21.27 -22.59
C VAL A 298 -8.33 22.43 -22.98
N PHE A 299 -9.17 22.92 -22.07
CA PHE A 299 -10.11 24.00 -22.37
C PHE A 299 -9.49 25.40 -22.25
N TYR A 300 -8.46 25.59 -21.41
CA TYR A 300 -7.88 26.91 -21.16
C TYR A 300 -6.48 27.12 -21.77
N ASP A 301 -5.66 26.08 -21.89
CA ASP A 301 -4.39 26.16 -22.62
C ASP A 301 -4.58 25.62 -24.03
N ASP A 302 -3.84 26.18 -25.00
CA ASP A 302 -3.81 25.69 -26.38
C ASP A 302 -3.06 24.34 -26.44
N VAL A 303 -3.67 23.27 -25.91
CA VAL A 303 -3.07 21.93 -25.76
C VAL A 303 -2.64 21.33 -27.08
N ALA A 304 -3.19 21.83 -28.20
CA ALA A 304 -2.71 21.51 -29.54
C ALA A 304 -1.19 21.77 -29.72
N ASN A 305 -0.62 22.69 -28.93
CA ASN A 305 0.79 23.07 -28.97
C ASN A 305 1.65 22.43 -27.87
N GLN A 306 1.06 21.80 -26.84
CA GLN A 306 1.82 21.14 -25.79
C GLN A 306 2.28 19.74 -26.20
N THR A 307 3.49 19.39 -25.79
CA THR A 307 4.03 18.03 -25.95
C THR A 307 3.57 17.14 -24.81
N ILE A 308 3.46 15.83 -25.06
CA ILE A 308 3.15 14.84 -24.02
C ILE A 308 4.11 14.88 -22.82
N GLY A 309 5.36 15.33 -23.04
CA GLY A 309 6.36 15.49 -21.98
C GLY A 309 6.04 16.64 -21.02
N GLU A 310 5.56 17.78 -21.54
CA GLU A 310 5.15 18.93 -20.73
C GLU A 310 3.92 18.61 -19.88
N VAL A 311 2.91 17.96 -20.49
CA VAL A 311 1.72 17.49 -19.78
C VAL A 311 2.09 16.51 -18.66
N MET A 312 2.99 15.55 -18.93
CA MET A 312 3.46 14.63 -17.90
C MET A 312 4.16 15.34 -16.74
N GLU A 313 5.02 16.32 -17.01
CA GLU A 313 5.76 17.02 -15.94
C GLU A 313 4.83 17.89 -15.09
N SER A 314 3.84 18.52 -15.73
CA SER A 314 2.82 19.29 -15.03
C SER A 314 1.95 18.39 -14.13
N LEU A 315 1.51 17.24 -14.64
CA LEU A 315 0.74 16.27 -13.86
C LEU A 315 1.55 15.64 -12.72
N LYS A 316 2.84 15.37 -12.92
CA LYS A 316 3.72 14.94 -11.82
C LYS A 316 3.78 16.01 -10.72
N THR A 317 3.85 17.28 -11.09
CA THR A 317 3.85 18.39 -10.14
C THR A 317 2.51 18.49 -9.41
N PHE A 318 1.39 18.34 -10.14
CA PHE A 318 0.04 18.33 -9.60
C PHE A 318 -0.21 17.20 -8.58
N LEU A 319 0.35 16.01 -8.83
CA LEU A 319 0.18 14.83 -7.97
C LEU A 319 1.19 14.77 -6.81
N ARG A 320 2.24 15.59 -6.78
CA ARG A 320 3.22 15.58 -5.66
C ARG A 320 2.52 15.82 -4.32
N PRO A 321 2.93 15.14 -3.24
CA PRO A 321 4.10 14.27 -3.10
C PRO A 321 3.93 12.83 -3.59
N VAL A 322 2.77 12.44 -4.11
CA VAL A 322 2.55 11.11 -4.69
C VAL A 322 3.30 11.00 -6.02
N VAL A 323 3.97 9.86 -6.23
CA VAL A 323 4.80 9.62 -7.41
C VAL A 323 4.33 8.33 -8.08
N PRO A 324 3.37 8.41 -9.01
CA PRO A 324 2.90 7.24 -9.74
C PRO A 324 3.98 6.72 -10.72
N PRO A 325 3.91 5.45 -11.12
CA PRO A 325 4.77 4.93 -12.19
C PRO A 325 4.56 5.70 -13.50
N ASN A 326 5.65 6.12 -14.16
CA ASN A 326 5.59 6.89 -15.40
C ASN A 326 4.75 6.22 -16.50
N VAL A 327 4.87 4.89 -16.64
CA VAL A 327 4.11 4.11 -17.64
C VAL A 327 2.61 4.20 -17.36
N ALA A 328 2.20 4.05 -16.10
CA ALA A 328 0.81 4.13 -15.68
C ALA A 328 0.24 5.55 -15.88
N LEU A 329 1.01 6.57 -15.51
CA LEU A 329 0.59 7.97 -15.71
C LEU A 329 0.43 8.30 -17.20
N LEU A 330 1.37 7.87 -18.04
CA LEU A 330 1.31 8.08 -19.49
C LEU A 330 0.10 7.39 -20.13
N GLU A 331 -0.20 6.16 -19.72
CA GLU A 331 -1.39 5.45 -20.17
C GLU A 331 -2.68 6.13 -19.70
N ALA A 332 -2.76 6.55 -18.43
CA ALA A 332 -3.91 7.29 -17.90
C ALA A 332 -4.17 8.59 -18.68
N ILE A 333 -3.11 9.35 -18.99
CA ILE A 333 -3.21 10.58 -19.81
C ILE A 333 -3.80 10.27 -21.18
N ARG A 334 -3.32 9.21 -21.86
CA ARG A 334 -3.83 8.82 -23.18
C ARG A 334 -5.30 8.42 -23.11
N ASN A 335 -5.70 7.68 -22.09
CA ASN A 335 -7.08 7.23 -21.91
C ASN A 335 -8.03 8.42 -21.73
N VAL A 336 -7.69 9.36 -20.83
CA VAL A 336 -8.50 10.56 -20.58
C VAL A 336 -8.58 11.44 -21.83
N MET A 337 -7.44 11.71 -22.48
CA MET A 337 -7.42 12.54 -23.69
C MET A 337 -8.21 11.93 -24.83
N SER A 338 -8.10 10.61 -25.03
CA SER A 338 -8.86 9.89 -26.07
C SER A 338 -10.36 9.89 -25.80
N LYS A 339 -10.80 9.75 -24.54
CA LYS A 339 -12.21 9.85 -24.15
C LYS A 339 -12.79 11.23 -24.47
N ASN A 340 -11.97 12.26 -24.35
CA ASN A 340 -12.35 13.65 -24.63
C ASN A 340 -12.08 14.09 -26.09
N GLY A 341 -11.65 13.18 -26.98
CA GLY A 341 -11.48 13.45 -28.41
C GLY A 341 -10.17 14.16 -28.81
N PHE A 342 -9.19 14.27 -27.91
CA PHE A 342 -7.92 14.97 -28.15
C PHE A 342 -6.75 14.00 -28.40
N LYS A 343 -5.85 14.38 -29.33
CA LYS A 343 -4.60 13.64 -29.61
C LYS A 343 -3.39 14.50 -29.26
N LEU A 344 -2.51 13.99 -28.39
CA LEU A 344 -1.26 14.67 -28.00
C LEU A 344 -0.17 14.51 -29.05
N ARG A 345 0.62 15.57 -29.27
CA ARG A 345 1.83 15.53 -30.11
C ARG A 345 3.01 14.94 -29.35
N TYR A 346 3.74 14.03 -29.98
CA TYR A 346 5.05 13.60 -29.51
C TYR A 346 6.11 14.59 -29.98
N ARG A 347 7.11 14.86 -29.12
CA ARG A 347 8.29 15.64 -29.50
C ARG A 347 9.00 14.88 -30.64
N ARG A 348 9.07 15.46 -31.84
CA ARG A 348 9.85 14.88 -32.94
C ARG A 348 11.30 14.69 -32.47
N SER A 349 11.86 13.50 -32.65
CA SER A 349 13.29 13.29 -32.45
C SER A 349 14.06 14.18 -33.44
N GLN A 350 15.24 14.64 -33.06
CA GLN A 350 16.13 15.43 -33.93
C GLN A 350 16.55 14.70 -35.23
N SER A 351 16.21 13.41 -35.38
CA SER A 351 16.40 12.61 -36.61
C SER A 351 15.36 12.87 -37.70
N ASP A 352 14.22 13.48 -37.37
CA ASP A 352 13.06 13.56 -38.27
C ASP A 352 12.82 14.98 -38.78
N LYS A 353 13.90 15.73 -39.04
CA LYS A 353 13.82 16.92 -39.88
C LYS A 353 13.84 16.47 -41.35
N PRO A 354 12.92 16.96 -42.20
CA PRO A 354 13.05 16.78 -43.65
C PRO A 354 14.43 17.31 -44.06
N ALA A 355 15.14 16.56 -44.90
CA ALA A 355 16.36 17.06 -45.52
C ALA A 355 16.00 18.37 -46.24
N GLN A 356 16.49 19.50 -45.73
CA GLN A 356 16.46 20.73 -46.50
C GLN A 356 17.34 20.49 -47.71
N GLU A 357 16.74 20.45 -48.90
CA GLU A 357 17.43 20.62 -50.17
C GLU A 357 18.11 21.99 -50.13
N GLY A 358 19.38 21.97 -49.77
CA GLY A 358 20.28 23.10 -49.70
C GLY A 358 21.39 22.86 -50.70
N ASP A 359 21.40 23.75 -51.69
CA ASP A 359 22.28 23.90 -52.84
C ASP A 359 23.78 23.65 -52.54
N GLY A 360 24.48 23.17 -53.57
CA GLY A 360 25.85 22.69 -53.48
C GLY A 360 26.87 23.78 -53.13
N SER A 361 27.70 23.51 -52.12
CA SER A 361 29.12 23.92 -52.14
C SER A 361 29.91 23.19 -51.04
N ASP A 362 31.04 22.63 -51.48
CA ASP A 362 32.23 22.10 -50.78
C ASP A 362 32.22 21.74 -49.28
N LYS A 363 32.44 20.45 -49.00
CA LYS A 363 32.88 19.91 -47.70
C LYS A 363 34.38 19.57 -47.72
N PRO A 364 35.19 20.02 -46.74
CA PRO A 364 36.44 19.35 -46.41
C PRO A 364 36.22 18.22 -45.39
N LYS A 365 36.75 17.03 -45.71
CA LYS A 365 36.75 15.81 -44.86
C LYS A 365 37.50 16.06 -43.54
N ARG A 366 36.84 15.89 -42.38
CA ARG A 366 37.51 15.78 -41.06
C ARG A 366 37.41 14.36 -40.48
N LYS A 367 38.59 13.81 -40.17
CA LYS A 367 38.90 12.44 -39.70
C LYS A 367 38.26 12.11 -38.33
N ARG A 368 37.74 10.88 -38.21
CA ARG A 368 37.30 10.25 -36.93
C ARG A 368 38.52 9.98 -36.03
N LYS A 369 38.56 10.58 -34.82
CA LYS A 369 39.47 10.18 -33.73
C LYS A 369 38.84 9.03 -32.93
N ARG A 370 39.53 7.89 -32.85
CA ARG A 370 39.20 6.74 -31.98
C ARG A 370 39.62 7.03 -30.53
N ARG A 371 38.76 6.71 -29.55
CA ARG A 371 39.07 6.74 -28.10
C ARG A 371 39.92 5.52 -27.70
N PRO A 372 40.91 5.65 -26.79
CA PRO A 372 41.70 4.51 -26.31
C PRO A 372 41.03 3.76 -25.14
N LYS A 373 41.19 2.42 -25.13
CA LYS A 373 40.79 1.49 -24.06
C LYS A 373 41.80 1.57 -22.90
N LYS A 374 41.32 1.67 -21.66
CA LYS A 374 42.14 1.47 -20.44
C LYS A 374 42.25 -0.01 -20.10
N LYS A 375 43.48 -0.46 -19.82
CA LYS A 375 43.91 -1.81 -19.44
C LYS A 375 43.56 -2.10 -17.97
N ALA A 376 43.38 -3.39 -17.69
CA ALA A 376 43.33 -3.97 -16.35
C ALA A 376 44.77 -4.21 -15.85
N ASP A 377 45.06 -3.81 -14.62
CA ASP A 377 46.30 -4.13 -13.92
C ASP A 377 46.10 -5.37 -13.05
N ALA A 378 46.98 -6.34 -13.24
CA ALA A 378 47.14 -7.53 -12.41
C ALA A 378 48.31 -7.29 -11.44
N ASN A 379 48.10 -7.57 -10.16
CA ASN A 379 49.14 -7.59 -9.13
C ASN A 379 50.07 -8.80 -9.34
N PRO A 380 51.40 -8.64 -9.19
CA PRO A 380 52.28 -9.72 -8.84
C PRO A 380 52.46 -9.82 -7.32
N SER A 381 52.42 -11.07 -6.87
CA SER A 381 52.98 -11.57 -5.62
C SER A 381 54.46 -11.25 -5.50
N ASP A 382 54.92 -10.88 -4.30
CA ASP A 382 56.22 -11.31 -3.78
C ASP A 382 56.21 -11.36 -2.25
N SER A 383 56.95 -12.34 -1.74
CA SER A 383 56.96 -12.89 -0.39
C SER A 383 58.11 -12.38 0.50
N GLN A 384 57.97 -12.59 1.82
CA GLN A 384 58.99 -12.61 2.89
C GLN A 384 59.60 -11.24 3.32
N SER A 385 59.96 -10.94 4.57
CA SER A 385 59.90 -11.58 5.90
C SER A 385 60.50 -10.60 6.94
N GLN A 386 60.24 -10.85 8.24
CA GLN A 386 60.98 -10.37 9.44
C GLN A 386 60.71 -8.94 9.95
N GLY A 387 60.51 -8.86 11.27
CA GLY A 387 60.32 -7.64 12.06
C GLY A 387 59.36 -7.84 13.21
#